data_AF-A0A3Q0IQA7-F1
#
_entry.id   AF-A0A3Q0IQA7-F1
#
_cell.length_a   1.000
_cell.length_b   1.000
_cell.length_c   1.000
_cell.angle_alpha   90.00
_cell.angle_beta   90.00
_cell.angle_gamma   90.00
#
_symmetry.space_group_name_H-M   'P 1'
#
loop_
_entity.id
_entity.type
_entity.pdbx_description
1 polymer ?
#
loop_
_entity_poly.entity_id
_entity_poly.type
_entity_poly.pdbx_seq_one_letter_code
_entity_poly.pdbx_strand_id
1 'polypeptide(L)'
;MFFLIIGIAVLVFLFCKYFSQRPGNFPPGPPNHPLIGGLLSMPSGETHFTQQEWLTKYGGVVGIMMGPRPGLFIQGAPYVQDALKKPEFQGRPHTADFKERSFGKFLGIFFCDGPQWQNSRKFTVKFTKGVKDTEGIMQLEMDELFRRITNGQVYEMNQVFRESTVNILTNSPVAF
;
A
#
# COMPACT_ATOMS: atom_id res chain seq x y z
N MET A 1 23.70 -7.15 -43.03
CA MET A 1 23.03 -6.14 -42.18
C MET A 1 21.52 -6.41 -42.04
N PHE A 2 20.78 -6.58 -43.14
CA PHE A 2 19.32 -6.83 -43.11
C PHE A 2 18.89 -8.08 -42.31
N PHE A 3 19.52 -9.23 -42.53
CA PHE A 3 19.23 -10.45 -41.76
C PHE A 3 19.52 -10.32 -40.26
N LEU A 4 20.51 -9.51 -39.89
CA LEU A 4 20.86 -9.25 -38.50
C LEU A 4 19.80 -8.36 -37.83
N ILE A 5 19.30 -7.35 -38.55
CA ILE A 5 18.17 -6.52 -38.08
C ILE A 5 16.91 -7.36 -37.90
N ILE A 6 16.59 -8.26 -38.84
CA ILE A 6 15.45 -9.17 -38.72
C ILE A 6 15.63 -10.10 -37.51
N GLY A 7 16.82 -10.68 -37.34
CA GLY A 7 17.13 -11.54 -36.19
C GLY A 7 16.93 -10.82 -34.85
N ILE A 8 17.42 -9.59 -34.73
CA ILE A 8 17.21 -8.76 -33.53
C ILE A 8 15.72 -8.44 -33.34
N ALA A 9 14.99 -8.07 -34.40
CA ALA A 9 13.57 -7.75 -34.31
C ALA A 9 12.74 -8.96 -33.84
N VAL A 10 13.04 -10.17 -34.34
CA VAL A 10 12.39 -11.42 -33.91
C VAL A 10 12.73 -11.71 -32.44
N LEU A 11 13.98 -11.55 -32.03
CA LEU A 11 14.38 -11.73 -30.62
C LEU A 11 13.66 -10.75 -29.69
N VAL A 12 13.58 -9.47 -30.07
CA VAL A 12 12.85 -8.45 -29.30
C VAL A 12 11.36 -8.77 -29.25
N PHE A 13 10.75 -9.20 -30.36
CA PHE A 13 9.35 -9.60 -30.38
C PHE A 13 9.07 -10.79 -29.46
N LEU A 14 9.89 -11.84 -29.53
CA LEU A 14 9.79 -13.01 -28.65
C LEU A 14 9.98 -12.62 -27.19
N PHE A 15 10.96 -11.75 -26.91
CA PHE A 15 11.19 -11.20 -25.59
C PHE A 15 9.97 -10.43 -25.08
N CYS A 16 9.44 -9.49 -25.85
CA CYS A 16 8.24 -8.74 -25.49
C CYS A 16 7.05 -9.67 -25.24
N LYS A 17 6.81 -10.66 -26.12
CA LYS A 17 5.74 -11.63 -25.96
C LYS A 17 5.91 -12.47 -24.69
N TYR A 18 7.12 -12.87 -24.35
CA TYR A 18 7.40 -13.65 -23.16
C TYR A 18 7.16 -12.83 -21.88
N PHE A 19 7.67 -11.60 -21.82
CA PHE A 19 7.54 -10.74 -20.63
C PHE A 19 6.16 -10.08 -20.48
N SER A 20 5.38 -9.95 -21.55
CA SER A 20 4.01 -9.45 -21.50
C SER A 20 2.98 -10.52 -21.16
N GLN A 21 3.35 -11.81 -21.15
CA GLN A 21 2.41 -12.88 -20.79
C GLN A 21 2.01 -12.81 -19.32
N ARG A 22 0.72 -13.05 -19.07
CA ARG A 22 0.17 -13.20 -17.73
C ARG A 22 0.19 -14.69 -17.34
N PRO A 23 0.38 -15.00 -16.05
CA PRO A 23 0.22 -16.37 -15.56
C PRO A 23 -1.15 -16.96 -15.91
N GLY A 24 -1.24 -18.29 -16.00
CA GLY A 24 -2.52 -18.98 -16.16
C GLY A 24 -3.48 -18.63 -15.01
N ASN A 25 -4.77 -18.49 -15.31
CA ASN A 25 -5.81 -18.09 -14.35
C ASN A 25 -5.60 -16.71 -13.70
N PHE A 26 -4.74 -15.86 -14.27
CA PHE A 26 -4.56 -14.52 -13.76
C PHE A 26 -5.76 -13.62 -14.11
N PRO A 27 -6.29 -12.83 -13.15
CA PRO A 27 -7.47 -12.00 -13.40
C PRO A 27 -7.29 -10.98 -14.53
N PRO A 28 -8.39 -10.50 -15.15
CA PRO A 28 -8.33 -9.46 -16.17
C PRO A 28 -7.79 -8.14 -15.60
N GLY A 29 -7.29 -7.26 -16.47
CA GLY A 29 -6.76 -5.95 -16.04
C GLY A 29 -6.07 -5.16 -17.14
N PRO A 30 -5.38 -4.05 -16.82
CA PRO A 30 -4.74 -3.17 -17.80
C PRO A 30 -3.65 -3.86 -18.63
N PRO A 31 -3.35 -3.39 -19.85
CA PRO A 31 -2.32 -3.98 -20.72
C PRO A 31 -0.98 -4.19 -20.00
N ASN A 32 -0.36 -5.34 -20.24
CA ASN A 32 0.91 -5.71 -19.62
C ASN A 32 2.07 -5.36 -20.56
N HIS A 33 2.82 -4.30 -20.27
CA HIS A 33 3.99 -3.94 -21.05
C HIS A 33 5.20 -4.78 -20.62
N PRO A 34 6.12 -5.11 -21.54
CA PRO A 34 7.30 -5.89 -21.18
C PRO A 34 8.15 -5.13 -20.15
N LEU A 35 8.76 -5.88 -19.21
CA LEU A 35 9.63 -5.41 -18.11
C LEU A 35 8.97 -4.56 -17.01
N ILE A 36 8.14 -3.57 -17.36
CA ILE A 36 7.51 -2.64 -16.39
C ILE A 36 6.14 -3.17 -15.95
N GLY A 37 5.49 -3.95 -16.80
CA GLY A 37 4.18 -4.50 -16.57
C GLY A 37 3.06 -3.48 -16.79
N GLY A 38 2.00 -3.58 -15.98
CA GLY A 38 0.88 -2.64 -15.94
C GLY A 38 1.16 -1.35 -15.16
N LEU A 39 2.36 -1.17 -14.60
CA LEU A 39 2.74 0.06 -13.88
C LEU A 39 2.68 1.30 -14.76
N LEU A 40 2.92 1.17 -16.07
CA LEU A 40 2.77 2.29 -17.01
C LEU A 40 1.33 2.80 -17.10
N SER A 41 0.36 1.95 -16.82
CA SER A 41 -1.05 2.34 -16.78
C SER A 41 -1.45 2.96 -15.43
N MET A 42 -0.56 2.94 -14.43
CA MET A 42 -0.81 3.49 -13.10
C MET A 42 -0.33 4.95 -13.07
N PRO A 43 -1.22 5.95 -12.96
CA PRO A 43 -0.80 7.34 -13.01
C PRO A 43 -0.01 7.73 -11.76
N SER A 44 0.92 8.67 -11.94
CA SER A 44 1.61 9.36 -10.85
C SER A 44 0.64 10.33 -10.18
N GLY A 45 -0.07 9.88 -9.17
CA GLY A 45 -1.05 10.68 -8.44
C GLY A 45 -1.97 9.84 -7.58
N GLU A 46 -3.26 10.17 -7.61
CA GLU A 46 -4.31 9.52 -6.83
C GLU A 46 -4.66 8.14 -7.41
N THR A 47 -3.79 7.17 -7.13
CA THR A 47 -3.89 5.80 -7.63
C THR A 47 -5.23 5.11 -7.38
N HIS A 48 -5.97 5.52 -6.34
CA HIS A 48 -7.27 4.96 -5.98
C HIS A 48 -8.35 5.23 -7.04
N PHE A 49 -8.29 6.35 -7.77
CA PHE A 49 -9.23 6.63 -8.86
C PHE A 49 -9.03 5.66 -10.02
N THR A 50 -7.79 5.46 -10.45
CA THR A 50 -7.47 4.48 -11.52
C THR A 50 -7.81 3.06 -11.11
N GLN A 51 -7.56 2.70 -9.85
CA GLN A 51 -7.99 1.41 -9.31
C GLN A 51 -9.51 1.25 -9.44
N GLN A 52 -10.29 2.27 -9.06
CA GLN A 52 -11.74 2.27 -9.16
C GLN A 52 -12.22 2.14 -10.62
N GLU A 53 -11.61 2.87 -11.55
CA GLU A 53 -11.90 2.77 -12.98
C GLU A 53 -11.65 1.34 -13.50
N TRP A 54 -10.52 0.73 -13.10
CA TRP A 54 -10.21 -0.63 -13.49
C TRP A 54 -11.17 -1.65 -12.90
N LEU A 55 -11.51 -1.51 -11.62
CA LEU A 55 -12.49 -2.39 -10.96
C LEU A 55 -13.89 -2.25 -11.60
N THR A 56 -14.24 -1.06 -12.07
CA THR A 56 -15.48 -0.84 -12.82
C THR A 56 -15.42 -1.49 -14.21
N LYS A 57 -14.26 -1.39 -14.90
CA LYS A 57 -14.07 -1.88 -16.26
C LYS A 57 -13.89 -3.40 -16.36
N TYR A 58 -13.11 -3.99 -15.46
CA TYR A 58 -12.70 -5.41 -15.51
C TYR A 58 -13.43 -6.27 -14.47
N GLY A 59 -14.16 -5.66 -13.53
CA GLY A 59 -14.92 -6.32 -12.48
C GLY A 59 -14.25 -6.25 -11.11
N GLY A 60 -14.89 -6.86 -10.10
CA GLY A 60 -14.49 -6.75 -8.68
C GLY A 60 -13.14 -7.35 -8.30
N VAL A 61 -12.45 -8.03 -9.22
CA VAL A 61 -11.07 -8.51 -9.04
C VAL A 61 -10.28 -8.19 -10.30
N VAL A 62 -9.27 -7.32 -10.17
CA VAL A 62 -8.38 -6.91 -11.25
C VAL A 62 -6.96 -7.36 -10.97
N GLY A 63 -6.33 -7.97 -11.97
CA GLY A 63 -4.92 -8.36 -11.95
C GLY A 63 -4.03 -7.30 -12.60
N ILE A 64 -2.94 -6.93 -11.91
CA ILE A 64 -1.88 -6.06 -12.42
C ILE A 64 -0.53 -6.77 -12.27
N MET A 65 0.35 -6.58 -13.25
CA MET A 65 1.76 -6.99 -13.15
C MET A 65 2.60 -5.75 -12.84
N MET A 66 3.37 -5.78 -11.75
CA MET A 66 4.32 -4.73 -11.37
C MET A 66 5.73 -5.24 -11.66
N GLY A 67 6.20 -4.98 -12.88
CA GLY A 67 7.30 -5.72 -13.48
C GLY A 67 7.02 -7.23 -13.47
N PRO A 68 7.90 -8.07 -12.88
CA PRO A 68 7.66 -9.51 -12.78
C PRO A 68 6.71 -9.91 -11.63
N ARG A 69 6.24 -8.96 -10.81
CA ARG A 69 5.47 -9.25 -9.60
C ARG A 69 3.96 -9.16 -9.87
N PRO A 70 3.17 -10.23 -9.65
CA PRO A 70 1.73 -10.14 -9.74
C PRO A 70 1.14 -9.35 -8.55
N GLY A 71 0.09 -8.60 -8.81
CA GLY A 71 -0.70 -7.88 -7.81
C GLY A 71 -2.19 -7.93 -8.15
N LEU A 72 -3.03 -7.71 -7.16
CA LEU A 72 -4.48 -7.73 -7.28
C LEU A 72 -5.09 -6.45 -6.69
N PHE A 73 -6.05 -5.88 -7.39
CA PHE A 73 -7.01 -4.94 -6.82
C PHE A 73 -8.34 -5.67 -6.63
N ILE A 74 -8.96 -5.46 -5.48
CA ILE A 74 -10.17 -6.18 -5.09
C ILE A 74 -11.19 -5.15 -4.59
N GLN A 75 -12.42 -5.25 -5.09
CA GLN A 75 -13.55 -4.42 -4.68
C GLN A 75 -14.73 -5.28 -4.27
N GLY A 76 -15.33 -4.94 -3.14
CA GLY A 76 -16.53 -5.59 -2.62
C GLY A 76 -16.22 -6.41 -1.37
N ALA A 77 -17.10 -6.28 -0.37
CA ALA A 77 -16.99 -6.96 0.92
C ALA A 77 -16.70 -8.47 0.84
N PRO A 78 -17.39 -9.29 0.00
CA PRO A 78 -17.14 -10.73 -0.03
C PRO A 78 -15.71 -11.07 -0.49
N TYR A 79 -15.22 -10.41 -1.55
CA TYR A 79 -13.89 -10.67 -2.09
C TYR A 79 -12.79 -10.18 -1.14
N VAL A 80 -12.96 -9.02 -0.51
CA VAL A 80 -12.01 -8.50 0.48
C VAL A 80 -11.95 -9.42 1.70
N GLN A 81 -13.09 -9.89 2.20
CA GLN A 81 -13.11 -10.80 3.34
C GLN A 81 -12.48 -12.15 3.02
N ASP A 82 -12.68 -12.68 1.81
CA ASP A 82 -12.03 -13.92 1.37
C ASP A 82 -10.51 -13.75 1.27
N ALA A 83 -10.05 -12.66 0.64
CA ALA A 83 -8.62 -12.34 0.54
C ALA A 83 -7.97 -12.16 1.93
N LEU A 84 -8.63 -11.46 2.85
CA LEU A 84 -8.12 -11.25 4.22
C LEU A 84 -8.07 -12.52 5.07
N LYS A 85 -8.76 -13.61 4.70
CA LYS A 85 -8.70 -14.89 5.44
C LYS A 85 -7.62 -15.84 4.91
N LYS A 86 -7.17 -15.62 3.68
CA LYS A 86 -6.22 -16.47 2.97
C LYS A 86 -4.77 -16.19 3.40
N PRO A 87 -4.03 -17.19 3.92
CA PRO A 87 -2.63 -17.01 4.36
C PRO A 87 -1.70 -16.48 3.27
N GLU A 88 -2.00 -16.76 2.00
CA GLU A 88 -1.24 -16.33 0.83
C GLU A 88 -1.18 -14.80 0.70
N PHE A 89 -2.18 -14.09 1.23
CA PHE A 89 -2.25 -12.62 1.22
C PHE A 89 -1.83 -11.98 2.55
N GLN A 90 -1.36 -12.77 3.52
CA GLN A 90 -0.99 -12.27 4.85
C GLN A 90 0.47 -11.82 4.95
N GLY A 91 1.33 -12.17 3.99
CA GLY A 91 2.75 -11.80 3.99
C GLY A 91 3.02 -10.34 3.63
N ARG A 92 4.28 -9.93 3.73
CA ARG A 92 4.81 -8.63 3.32
C ARG A 92 5.82 -8.80 2.19
N PRO A 93 5.88 -7.82 1.27
CA PRO A 93 6.89 -7.82 0.22
C PRO A 93 8.31 -7.78 0.80
N HIS A 94 9.12 -8.79 0.47
CA HIS A 94 10.56 -8.79 0.76
C HIS A 94 11.34 -8.05 -0.32
N THR A 95 11.08 -6.75 -0.43
CA THR A 95 11.65 -5.88 -1.46
C THR A 95 12.62 -4.86 -0.85
N ALA A 96 13.51 -4.31 -1.68
CA ALA A 96 14.50 -3.34 -1.23
C ALA A 96 13.84 -2.09 -0.62
N ASP A 97 12.75 -1.61 -1.23
CA ASP A 97 11.97 -0.47 -0.75
C ASP A 97 11.31 -0.73 0.61
N PHE A 98 10.80 -1.95 0.85
CA PHE A 98 10.28 -2.34 2.18
C PHE A 98 11.40 -2.45 3.23
N LYS A 99 12.58 -2.93 2.81
CA LYS A 99 13.76 -3.07 3.67
C LYS A 99 14.37 -1.72 4.05
N GLU A 100 14.39 -0.77 3.12
CA GLU A 100 14.87 0.61 3.35
C GLU A 100 13.98 1.37 4.34
N ARG A 101 12.66 1.14 4.29
CA ARG A 101 11.70 1.68 5.27
C ARG A 101 11.91 1.20 6.71
N SER A 102 12.82 0.26 6.93
CA SER A 102 13.13 -0.34 8.23
C SER A 102 14.64 -0.47 8.45
N PHE A 103 15.39 0.57 8.12
CA PHE A 103 16.84 0.68 8.38
C PHE A 103 17.66 -0.48 7.79
N GLY A 104 17.30 -0.94 6.60
CA GLY A 104 17.99 -2.06 5.95
C GLY A 104 17.63 -3.44 6.54
N LYS A 105 16.55 -3.56 7.32
CA LYS A 105 16.05 -4.81 7.90
C LYS A 105 14.52 -4.89 7.73
N PHE A 106 13.93 -6.05 8.00
CA PHE A 106 12.46 -6.19 8.05
C PHE A 106 12.02 -6.12 9.51
N LEU A 107 11.50 -4.97 9.94
CA LEU A 107 11.18 -4.70 11.35
C LEU A 107 9.73 -4.18 11.53
N GLY A 108 9.27 -4.15 12.78
CA GLY A 108 8.00 -3.55 13.16
C GLY A 108 6.76 -4.36 12.77
N ILE A 109 5.58 -3.73 12.73
CA ILE A 109 4.30 -4.41 12.44
C ILE A 109 3.96 -4.36 10.94
N PHE A 110 4.50 -3.37 10.23
CA PHE A 110 4.18 -3.13 8.83
C PHE A 110 5.09 -3.88 7.85
N PHE A 111 6.36 -4.08 8.19
CA PHE A 111 7.38 -4.53 7.22
C PHE A 111 8.00 -5.90 7.54
N CYS A 112 7.57 -6.58 8.61
CA CYS A 112 8.05 -7.92 8.93
C CYS A 112 6.90 -8.94 9.05
N ASP A 113 7.25 -10.21 8.95
CA ASP A 113 6.35 -11.36 9.03
C ASP A 113 6.84 -12.40 10.04
N GLY A 114 6.04 -13.46 10.23
CA GLY A 114 6.42 -14.62 11.02
C GLY A 114 6.46 -14.35 12.52
N PRO A 115 7.30 -15.08 13.29
CA PRO A 115 7.35 -14.97 14.75
C PRO A 115 7.68 -13.57 15.26
N GLN A 116 8.53 -12.83 14.53
CA GLN A 116 8.88 -11.46 14.89
C GLN A 116 7.66 -10.54 14.83
N TRP A 117 6.89 -10.61 13.74
CA TRP A 117 5.64 -9.86 13.60
C TRP A 117 4.64 -10.22 14.69
N GLN A 118 4.49 -11.52 15.02
CA GLN A 118 3.59 -11.96 16.08
C GLN A 118 3.96 -11.36 17.43
N ASN A 119 5.25 -11.31 17.77
CA ASN A 119 5.74 -10.72 19.01
C ASN A 119 5.52 -9.21 19.05
N SER A 120 5.91 -8.50 17.99
CA SER A 120 5.70 -7.04 17.86
C SER A 120 4.21 -6.69 17.95
N ARG A 121 3.34 -7.42 17.25
CA ARG A 121 1.89 -7.22 17.30
C ARG A 121 1.33 -7.47 18.69
N LYS A 122 1.71 -8.56 19.36
CA LYS A 122 1.24 -8.86 20.73
C LYS A 122 1.63 -7.76 21.70
N PHE A 123 2.89 -7.31 21.63
CA PHE A 123 3.38 -6.20 22.43
C PHE A 123 2.57 -4.93 22.18
N THR A 124 2.43 -4.51 20.92
CA THR A 124 1.72 -3.29 20.56
C THR A 124 0.24 -3.35 20.93
N VAL A 125 -0.48 -4.44 20.65
CA VAL A 125 -1.90 -4.57 21.01
C VAL A 125 -2.10 -4.57 22.52
N LYS A 126 -1.22 -5.22 23.28
CA LYS A 126 -1.29 -5.20 24.75
C LYS A 126 -1.11 -3.77 25.27
N PHE A 127 -0.17 -3.04 24.68
CA PHE A 127 0.14 -1.68 25.08
C PHE A 127 -0.96 -0.69 24.67
N THR A 128 -1.46 -0.75 23.44
CA THR A 128 -2.52 0.13 22.93
C THR A 128 -3.91 -0.16 23.50
N LYS A 129 -4.18 -1.37 24.00
CA LYS A 129 -5.41 -1.67 24.76
C LYS A 129 -5.32 -1.29 26.24
N GLY A 130 -4.11 -1.19 26.79
CA GLY A 130 -3.87 -0.78 28.17
C GLY A 130 -4.05 0.71 28.41
N VAL A 131 -4.30 1.47 27.34
CA VAL A 131 -4.41 2.92 27.31
C VAL A 131 -5.74 3.33 27.91
N LYS A 132 -5.74 3.51 29.22
CA LYS A 132 -6.80 4.24 29.93
C LYS A 132 -6.44 5.72 29.86
N ASP A 133 -7.44 6.59 29.77
CA ASP A 133 -7.30 8.04 29.97
C ASP A 133 -6.64 8.86 28.83
N THR A 134 -6.59 8.35 27.59
CA THR A 134 -6.21 9.22 26.44
C THR A 134 -7.38 10.05 25.92
N GLU A 135 -8.61 9.72 26.30
CA GLU A 135 -9.80 10.47 25.88
C GLU A 135 -9.76 11.93 26.37
N GLY A 136 -9.35 12.17 27.62
CA GLY A 136 -9.20 13.54 28.14
C GLY A 136 -8.16 14.33 27.36
N ILE A 137 -7.02 13.72 27.02
CA ILE A 137 -5.98 14.36 26.21
C ILE A 137 -6.49 14.63 24.79
N MET A 138 -7.21 13.69 24.19
CA MET A 138 -7.83 13.89 22.87
C MET A 138 -8.82 15.06 22.89
N GLN A 139 -9.67 15.15 23.92
CA GLN A 139 -10.62 16.26 24.05
C GLN A 139 -9.91 17.61 24.18
N LEU A 140 -8.89 17.70 25.06
CA LEU A 140 -8.09 18.92 25.24
C LEU A 140 -7.40 19.36 23.94
N GLU A 141 -6.77 18.43 23.23
CA GLU A 141 -6.08 18.74 21.96
C GLU A 141 -7.04 19.07 20.82
N MET A 142 -8.27 18.53 20.86
CA MET A 142 -9.33 18.90 19.92
C MET A 142 -9.85 20.30 20.21
N ASP A 143 -10.07 20.68 21.47
CA ASP A 143 -10.51 22.03 21.84
C ASP A 143 -9.48 23.07 21.41
N GLU A 144 -8.19 22.80 21.63
CA GLU A 144 -7.11 23.69 21.19
C GLU A 144 -6.97 23.73 19.67
N LEU A 145 -7.21 22.61 18.98
CA LEU A 145 -7.30 22.60 17.52
C LEU A 145 -8.46 23.48 17.02
N PHE A 146 -9.65 23.33 17.57
CA PHE A 146 -10.81 24.15 17.21
C PHE A 146 -10.52 25.63 17.43
N ARG A 147 -9.97 26.00 18.60
CA ARG A 147 -9.58 27.39 18.91
C ARG A 147 -8.64 27.98 17.87
N ARG A 148 -7.68 27.18 17.37
CA ARG A 148 -6.75 27.62 16.32
C ARG A 148 -7.45 27.81 14.98
N ILE A 149 -8.25 26.85 14.54
CA ILE A 149 -8.87 26.90 13.19
C ILE A 149 -10.06 27.87 13.09
N THR A 150 -10.69 28.24 14.21
CA THR A 150 -11.84 29.16 14.21
C THR A 150 -11.47 30.64 14.24
N ASN A 151 -10.18 30.99 14.17
CA ASN A 151 -9.71 32.38 14.24
C ASN A 151 -9.87 33.17 12.92
N GLY A 152 -10.48 32.58 11.89
CA GLY A 152 -10.71 33.21 10.58
C GLY A 152 -9.53 33.16 9.61
N GLN A 153 -8.44 32.46 9.96
CA GLN A 153 -7.29 32.27 9.05
C GLN A 153 -7.52 31.09 8.10
N VAL A 154 -6.86 31.15 6.94
CA VAL A 154 -6.83 30.05 5.97
C VAL A 154 -5.70 29.10 6.34
N TYR A 155 -6.01 27.81 6.44
CA TYR A 155 -5.06 26.76 6.78
C TYR A 155 -4.95 25.71 5.68
N GLU A 156 -3.74 25.18 5.49
CA GLU A 156 -3.55 23.97 4.68
C GLU A 156 -3.98 22.74 5.48
N MET A 157 -5.06 22.07 5.04
CA MET A 157 -5.67 20.95 5.76
C MET A 157 -4.69 19.82 6.12
N ASN A 158 -3.67 19.59 5.27
CA ASN A 158 -2.64 18.57 5.50
C ASN A 158 -1.77 18.82 6.75
N GLN A 159 -1.68 20.07 7.21
CA GLN A 159 -0.84 20.45 8.34
C GLN A 159 -1.65 20.66 9.62
N VAL A 160 -2.95 20.95 9.50
CA VAL A 160 -3.86 21.30 10.60
C VAL A 160 -3.80 20.31 11.76
N PHE A 161 -3.88 19.01 11.46
CA PHE A 161 -3.93 17.98 12.50
C PHE A 161 -2.56 17.53 13.02
N ARG A 162 -1.47 17.98 12.41
CA ARG A 162 -0.13 17.44 12.69
C ARG A 162 0.25 17.63 14.16
N GLU A 163 0.09 18.83 14.67
CA GLU A 163 0.46 19.16 16.06
C GLU A 163 -0.42 18.40 17.05
N SER A 164 -1.75 18.43 16.89
CA SER A 164 -2.66 17.69 17.77
C SER A 164 -2.39 16.18 17.75
N THR A 165 -2.12 15.61 16.58
CA THR A 165 -1.80 14.17 16.47
C THR A 165 -0.52 13.85 17.23
N VAL A 166 0.54 14.65 17.06
CA VAL A 166 1.80 14.45 17.78
C VAL A 166 1.59 14.60 19.28
N ASN A 167 0.92 15.66 19.74
CA ASN A 167 0.65 15.89 21.15
C ASN A 167 -0.16 14.77 21.79
N ILE A 168 -1.21 14.28 21.12
CA ILE A 168 -1.99 13.13 21.59
C ILE A 168 -1.06 11.92 21.73
N LEU A 169 -0.21 11.65 20.74
CA LEU A 169 0.71 10.51 20.78
C LEU A 169 1.80 10.64 21.85
N THR A 170 2.33 11.84 22.09
CA THR A 170 3.45 12.09 23.03
C THR A 170 3.00 12.36 24.47
N ASN A 171 1.78 12.85 24.66
CA ASN A 171 1.25 13.12 26.01
C ASN A 171 0.35 11.99 26.50
N SER A 172 -0.11 11.11 25.61
CA SER A 172 -0.75 9.86 26.02
C SER A 172 0.21 9.09 26.94
N PRO A 173 -0.28 8.39 27.99
CA PRO A 173 0.53 7.56 28.90
C PRO A 173 1.24 6.36 28.23
N VAL A 174 1.33 6.40 26.92
CA VAL A 174 1.77 5.43 25.93
C VAL A 174 2.99 5.96 25.17
N ALA A 175 3.37 7.23 25.40
CA ALA A 175 4.46 7.87 24.70
C ALA A 175 5.83 7.31 25.09
N PHE A 176 6.68 7.13 24.07
CA PHE A 176 8.07 6.73 24.17
C PHE A 176 8.97 7.94 24.45
#